data_AF-A0A2E1S4J4-F1
#
_entry.id   AF-A0A2E1S4J4-F1
#
_cell.length_a   1.000
_cell.length_b   1.000
_cell.length_c   1.000
_cell.angle_alpha   90.00
_cell.angle_beta   90.00
_cell.angle_gamma   90.00
#
_symmetry.space_group_name_H-M   'P 1'
#
loop_
_entity.id
_entity.type
_entity.pdbx_description
1 polymer ?
#
loop_
_entity_poly.entity_id
_entity_poly.type
_entity_poly.pdbx_seq_one_letter_code
_entity_poly.pdbx_strand_id
1 'polypeptide(L)'
;MNTFKKFKINPCFYLIILILFPISVFSQDDLFGILREDTLEIKKELLPKKMIFTQRLLWGEKGFMRKTQWSPLGLEQREKELRIRRKMLKTHQIIGFVTLAGFLAQGIIGVQLYNGNYSNYKFHKTVGNLTSISYFTGAGLSLFSPPPLINKKTKGFSSAKAHRFLATIHFSSMVATNVFSNRNRKLHKLSAYTAFGSYAAAILVFKF
;
A
#
# COMPACT_ATOMS: atom_id res chain seq x y z
N MET A 1 39.21 19.93 -2.30
CA MET A 1 38.19 20.59 -3.14
C MET A 1 36.91 19.75 -3.06
N ASN A 2 35.91 20.20 -2.29
CA ASN A 2 34.76 19.39 -1.86
C ASN A 2 33.48 19.97 -2.50
N THR A 3 32.99 19.36 -3.57
CA THR A 3 31.84 19.85 -4.36
C THR A 3 30.62 18.95 -4.20
N PHE A 4 30.11 18.82 -2.98
CA PHE A 4 28.73 18.37 -2.76
C PHE A 4 27.82 19.59 -2.56
N LYS A 5 27.33 20.15 -3.67
CA LYS A 5 26.17 21.05 -3.63
C LYS A 5 24.99 20.27 -3.03
N LYS A 6 24.63 20.55 -1.78
CA LYS A 6 23.36 20.11 -1.19
C LYS A 6 22.23 20.62 -2.07
N PHE A 7 21.56 19.73 -2.79
CA PHE A 7 20.27 20.02 -3.41
C PHE A 7 19.28 20.40 -2.30
N LYS A 8 19.01 21.71 -2.15
CA LYS A 8 17.92 22.22 -1.32
C LYS A 8 16.62 21.97 -2.09
N ILE A 9 15.96 20.85 -1.80
CA ILE A 9 14.61 20.57 -2.30
C ILE A 9 13.64 21.40 -1.43
N ASN A 10 12.87 22.27 -2.07
CA ASN A 10 11.94 23.19 -1.42
C ASN A 10 10.87 22.42 -0.61
N PRO A 11 10.49 22.88 0.61
CA PRO A 11 9.44 22.25 1.42
C PRO A 11 8.08 22.19 0.69
N CYS A 12 7.85 23.10 -0.26
CA CYS A 12 6.66 23.10 -1.12
C CYS A 12 6.52 21.82 -1.98
N PHE A 13 7.64 21.16 -2.33
CA PHE A 13 7.63 19.92 -3.11
C PHE A 13 7.02 18.74 -2.32
N TYR A 14 7.19 18.73 -1.00
CA TYR A 14 6.56 17.72 -0.12
C TYR A 14 5.05 17.96 0.03
N LEU A 15 4.61 19.22 0.00
CA LEU A 15 3.19 19.57 -0.01
C LEU A 15 2.50 19.09 -1.29
N ILE A 16 3.17 19.20 -2.44
CA ILE A 16 2.63 18.76 -3.74
C ILE A 16 2.43 17.24 -3.79
N ILE A 17 3.33 16.45 -3.19
CA ILE A 17 3.16 14.99 -3.07
C ILE A 17 1.97 14.61 -2.17
N LEU A 18 1.66 15.44 -1.16
CA LEU A 18 0.50 15.23 -0.27
C LEU A 18 -0.84 15.62 -0.94
N ILE A 19 -0.81 16.61 -1.85
CA ILE A 19 -2.00 17.16 -2.54
C ILE A 19 -2.40 16.32 -3.76
N LEU A 20 -1.48 15.54 -4.34
CA LEU A 20 -1.75 14.72 -5.53
C LEU A 20 -2.41 13.35 -5.26
N PHE A 21 -2.76 13.03 -4.00
CA PHE A 21 -3.55 11.83 -3.70
C PHE A 21 -5.03 12.21 -3.54
N PRO A 22 -5.85 12.12 -4.60
CA PRO A 22 -7.26 12.44 -4.47
C PRO A 22 -7.90 11.47 -3.47
N ILE A 23 -8.64 12.03 -2.52
CA ILE A 23 -9.40 11.39 -1.43
C ILE A 23 -10.52 10.44 -1.96
N SER A 24 -10.62 10.24 -3.27
CA SER A 24 -11.65 9.44 -3.94
C SER A 24 -11.21 8.00 -4.25
N VAL A 25 -10.48 7.35 -3.33
CA VAL A 25 -10.12 5.92 -3.42
C VAL A 25 -11.26 5.04 -2.87
N PHE A 26 -12.40 5.06 -3.55
CA PHE A 26 -13.53 4.18 -3.23
C PHE A 26 -13.54 2.93 -4.11
N SER A 27 -12.64 1.96 -3.85
CA SER A 27 -12.90 0.53 -4.06
C SER A 27 -11.78 -0.37 -3.51
N GLN A 28 -12.03 -1.01 -2.38
CA GLN A 28 -11.38 -2.25 -1.98
C GLN A 28 -12.33 -2.91 -0.99
N ASP A 29 -12.93 -4.04 -1.36
CA ASP A 29 -13.94 -4.73 -0.56
C ASP A 29 -13.27 -5.73 0.40
N ASP A 30 -14.02 -6.19 1.40
CA ASP A 30 -13.59 -7.17 2.40
C ASP A 30 -13.34 -8.55 1.75
N LEU A 31 -12.14 -9.12 1.93
CA LEU A 31 -11.73 -10.36 1.27
C LEU A 31 -12.64 -11.54 1.64
N PHE A 32 -13.11 -11.61 2.89
CA PHE A 32 -13.96 -12.71 3.33
C PHE A 32 -15.36 -12.66 2.71
N GLY A 33 -15.89 -11.45 2.47
CA GLY A 33 -17.11 -11.25 1.71
C GLY A 33 -16.96 -11.55 0.20
N ILE A 34 -15.86 -11.09 -0.42
CA ILE A 34 -15.63 -11.25 -1.87
C ILE A 34 -15.50 -12.73 -2.28
N LEU A 35 -14.82 -13.56 -1.47
CA LEU A 35 -14.65 -14.98 -1.77
C LEU A 35 -15.97 -15.77 -1.79
N ARG A 36 -17.01 -15.25 -1.11
CA ARG A 36 -18.34 -15.88 -1.06
C ARG A 36 -19.33 -15.34 -2.10
N GLU A 37 -19.19 -14.09 -2.54
CA GLU A 37 -20.20 -13.41 -3.36
C GLU A 37 -19.88 -13.32 -4.87
N ASP A 38 -18.67 -13.68 -5.30
CA ASP A 38 -18.22 -13.66 -6.71
C ASP A 38 -19.07 -14.55 -7.66
N THR A 39 -20.05 -15.30 -7.15
CA THR A 39 -20.85 -16.29 -7.90
C THR A 39 -22.25 -15.83 -8.32
N LEU A 40 -22.81 -14.71 -7.83
CA LEU A 40 -24.28 -14.51 -7.89
C LEU A 40 -24.86 -13.28 -8.61
N GLU A 41 -24.09 -12.33 -9.15
CA GLU A 41 -24.68 -11.24 -9.96
C GLU A 41 -23.86 -10.87 -11.20
N ILE A 42 -24.02 -11.67 -12.26
CA ILE A 42 -23.57 -11.33 -13.61
C ILE A 42 -24.56 -10.30 -14.19
N LYS A 43 -24.36 -9.00 -13.91
CA LYS A 43 -25.09 -7.91 -14.59
C LYS A 43 -24.14 -7.01 -15.39
N LYS A 44 -24.19 -7.18 -16.71
CA LYS A 44 -23.90 -6.26 -17.85
C LYS A 44 -22.61 -5.41 -17.91
N GLU A 45 -21.97 -5.02 -16.81
CA GLU A 45 -20.79 -4.15 -16.82
C GLU A 45 -19.51 -4.96 -16.53
N LEU A 46 -18.54 -4.92 -17.45
CA LEU A 46 -17.27 -5.66 -17.33
C LEU A 46 -16.26 -4.99 -16.37
N LEU A 47 -16.40 -3.68 -16.15
CA LEU A 47 -15.52 -2.88 -15.30
C LEU A 47 -16.33 -2.07 -14.30
N PRO A 48 -15.81 -1.80 -13.10
CA PRO A 48 -16.53 -1.02 -12.11
C PRO A 48 -16.49 0.47 -12.46
N LYS A 49 -17.57 1.19 -12.12
CA LYS A 49 -17.69 2.64 -12.37
C LYS A 49 -16.63 3.49 -11.67
N LYS A 50 -16.05 3.02 -10.56
CA LYS A 50 -14.99 3.73 -9.83
C LYS A 50 -13.74 2.86 -9.73
N MET A 51 -12.62 3.43 -10.10
CA MET A 51 -11.29 2.83 -10.02
C MET A 51 -10.33 3.84 -9.42
N ILE A 52 -9.35 3.36 -8.65
CA ILE A 52 -8.24 4.20 -8.22
C ILE A 52 -7.36 4.55 -9.42
N PHE A 53 -6.51 5.56 -9.28
CA PHE A 53 -5.68 6.05 -10.39
C PHE A 53 -4.86 4.94 -11.07
N THR A 54 -4.14 4.13 -10.29
CA THR A 54 -3.32 3.02 -10.80
C THR A 54 -4.13 1.96 -11.51
N GLN A 55 -5.30 1.60 -10.96
CA GLN A 55 -6.23 0.67 -11.59
C GLN A 55 -6.75 1.19 -12.93
N ARG A 56 -7.18 2.46 -12.97
CA ARG A 56 -7.68 3.09 -14.19
C ARG A 56 -6.58 3.19 -15.25
N LEU A 57 -5.36 3.53 -14.83
CA LEU A 57 -4.20 3.66 -15.71
C LEU A 57 -3.80 2.33 -16.35
N LEU A 58 -3.81 1.23 -15.58
CA LEU A 58 -3.42 -0.09 -16.09
C LEU A 58 -4.57 -0.85 -16.74
N TRP A 59 -5.72 -0.93 -16.08
CA TRP A 59 -6.80 -1.90 -16.35
C TRP A 59 -8.11 -1.28 -16.85
N GLY A 60 -8.23 0.06 -16.84
CA GLY A 60 -9.41 0.74 -17.35
C GLY A 60 -9.63 0.52 -18.85
N GLU A 61 -10.76 0.96 -19.40
CA GLU A 61 -11.09 0.80 -20.83
C GLU A 61 -9.99 1.32 -21.77
N LYS A 62 -9.36 2.45 -21.39
CA LYS A 62 -8.22 3.05 -22.10
C LYS A 62 -6.87 2.80 -21.39
N GLY A 63 -6.84 1.82 -20.48
CA GLY A 63 -5.67 1.48 -19.68
C GLY A 63 -4.60 0.77 -20.49
N PHE A 64 -3.39 0.74 -19.95
CA PHE A 64 -2.21 0.14 -20.59
C PHE A 64 -2.48 -1.28 -21.09
N MET A 65 -3.06 -2.16 -20.26
CA MET A 65 -3.32 -3.56 -20.59
C MET A 65 -4.31 -3.74 -21.75
N ARG A 66 -5.17 -2.74 -22.00
CA ARG A 66 -6.09 -2.72 -23.15
C ARG A 66 -5.38 -2.22 -24.40
N LYS A 67 -4.61 -1.13 -24.28
CA LYS A 67 -3.88 -0.53 -25.39
C LYS A 67 -2.86 -1.49 -26.01
N THR A 68 -2.19 -2.30 -25.18
CA THR A 68 -1.19 -3.28 -25.64
C THR A 68 -1.81 -4.63 -26.05
N GLN A 69 -3.13 -4.78 -25.98
CA GLN A 69 -3.84 -6.05 -26.23
C GLN A 69 -3.41 -7.22 -25.32
N TRP A 70 -2.71 -6.96 -24.20
CA TRP A 70 -2.33 -7.99 -23.24
C TRP A 70 -3.51 -8.55 -22.45
N SER A 71 -4.57 -7.75 -22.34
CA SER A 71 -5.79 -8.16 -21.67
C SER A 71 -6.98 -7.49 -22.35
N PRO A 72 -7.42 -7.93 -23.54
CA PRO A 72 -8.56 -7.31 -24.24
C PRO A 72 -9.84 -7.37 -23.38
N LEU A 73 -10.72 -6.37 -23.50
CA LEU A 73 -11.92 -6.32 -22.65
C LEU A 73 -12.97 -7.32 -23.13
N GLY A 74 -13.19 -8.39 -22.37
CA GLY A 74 -14.20 -9.42 -22.63
C GLY A 74 -14.46 -10.26 -21.38
N LEU A 75 -15.54 -11.07 -21.39
CA LEU A 75 -15.95 -11.87 -20.23
C LEU A 75 -14.85 -12.83 -19.76
N GLU A 76 -14.30 -13.62 -20.67
CA GLU A 76 -13.23 -14.58 -20.37
C GLU A 76 -11.99 -13.89 -19.79
N GLN A 77 -11.58 -12.77 -20.40
CA GLN A 77 -10.41 -12.04 -19.94
C GLN A 77 -10.66 -11.37 -18.58
N ARG A 78 -11.88 -10.87 -18.33
CA ARG A 78 -12.24 -10.36 -17.01
C ARG A 78 -12.22 -11.43 -15.95
N GLU A 79 -12.61 -12.66 -16.26
CA GLU A 79 -12.46 -13.78 -15.33
C GLU A 79 -10.98 -14.03 -14.98
N LYS A 80 -10.08 -14.02 -15.98
CA LYS A 80 -8.62 -14.14 -15.77
C LYS A 80 -8.08 -13.01 -14.91
N GLU A 81 -8.49 -11.77 -15.18
CA GLU A 81 -8.12 -10.60 -14.38
C GLU A 81 -8.57 -10.71 -12.91
N LEU A 82 -9.76 -11.27 -12.65
CA LEU A 82 -10.21 -11.49 -11.28
C LEU A 82 -9.41 -12.58 -10.57
N ARG A 83 -9.03 -13.65 -11.29
CA ARG A 83 -8.10 -14.66 -10.74
C ARG A 83 -6.75 -14.03 -10.39
N ILE A 84 -6.22 -13.15 -11.25
CA ILE A 84 -4.99 -12.38 -10.98
C ILE A 84 -5.18 -11.48 -9.75
N ARG A 85 -6.28 -10.73 -9.68
CA ARG A 85 -6.62 -9.88 -8.53
C ARG A 85 -6.61 -10.67 -7.23
N ARG A 86 -7.31 -11.81 -7.18
CA ARG A 86 -7.36 -12.67 -5.98
C ARG A 86 -5.96 -13.13 -5.58
N LYS A 87 -5.13 -13.56 -6.53
CA LYS A 87 -3.72 -13.94 -6.25
C LYS A 87 -2.93 -12.75 -5.69
N MET A 88 -2.95 -11.59 -6.35
CA MET A 88 -2.23 -10.39 -5.90
C MET A 88 -2.66 -9.96 -4.50
N LEU A 89 -3.96 -9.95 -4.20
CA LEU A 89 -4.48 -9.54 -2.89
C LEU A 89 -4.17 -10.57 -1.80
N LYS A 90 -4.22 -11.88 -2.10
CA LYS A 90 -3.78 -12.92 -1.16
C LYS A 90 -2.28 -12.79 -0.86
N THR A 91 -1.45 -12.55 -1.88
CA THR A 91 -0.02 -12.31 -1.70
C THR A 91 0.25 -11.02 -0.91
N HIS A 92 -0.51 -9.94 -1.16
CA HIS A 92 -0.44 -8.70 -0.39
C HIS A 92 -0.66 -8.96 1.11
N GLN A 93 -1.63 -9.80 1.47
CA GLN A 93 -1.88 -10.15 2.87
C GLN A 93 -0.75 -10.96 3.50
N ILE A 94 -0.23 -11.97 2.79
CA ILE A 94 0.89 -12.79 3.28
C ILE A 94 2.13 -11.92 3.51
N ILE A 95 2.50 -11.12 2.51
CA ILE A 95 3.57 -10.12 2.63
C ILE A 95 3.26 -9.12 3.73
N GLY A 96 1.97 -8.84 3.95
CA GLY A 96 1.44 -8.01 5.02
C GLY A 96 1.97 -8.41 6.39
N PHE A 97 1.88 -9.70 6.72
CA PHE A 97 2.38 -10.27 7.97
C PHE A 97 3.91 -10.34 8.03
N VAL A 98 4.58 -10.64 6.91
CA VAL A 98 6.05 -10.61 6.83
C VAL A 98 6.58 -9.20 7.15
N THR A 99 5.95 -8.18 6.57
CA THR A 99 6.28 -6.77 6.81
C THR A 99 6.02 -6.38 8.27
N LEU A 100 4.93 -6.86 8.88
CA LEU A 100 4.64 -6.63 10.30
C LEU A 100 5.76 -7.18 11.20
N ALA A 101 6.23 -8.41 10.94
CA ALA A 101 7.35 -8.99 11.66
C ALA A 101 8.64 -8.17 11.48
N GLY A 102 8.89 -7.69 10.26
CA GLY A 102 9.98 -6.76 9.96
C GLY A 102 9.90 -5.47 10.80
N PHE A 103 8.72 -4.85 10.87
CA PHE A 103 8.52 -3.66 11.70
C PHE A 103 8.76 -3.92 13.20
N LEU A 104 8.31 -5.06 13.73
CA LEU A 104 8.57 -5.43 15.13
C LEU A 104 10.07 -5.57 15.40
N ALA A 105 10.77 -6.31 14.55
CA ALA A 105 12.22 -6.48 14.65
C ALA A 105 12.95 -5.12 14.57
N GLN A 106 12.59 -4.29 13.58
CA GLN A 106 13.15 -2.95 13.45
C GLN A 106 12.86 -2.06 14.66
N GLY A 107 11.67 -2.14 15.24
CA GLY A 107 11.29 -1.38 16.43
C GLY A 107 12.18 -1.72 17.62
N ILE A 108 12.40 -3.01 17.87
CA ILE A 108 13.29 -3.51 18.95
C ILE A 108 14.72 -3.02 18.72
N ILE A 109 15.27 -3.26 17.53
CA ILE A 109 16.65 -2.85 17.21
C ILE A 109 16.80 -1.32 17.22
N GLY A 110 15.79 -0.60 16.75
CA GLY A 110 15.77 0.86 16.72
C GLY A 110 15.80 1.48 18.12
N VAL A 111 15.13 0.86 19.11
CA VAL A 111 15.22 1.28 20.52
C VAL A 111 16.63 1.04 21.07
N GLN A 112 17.28 -0.09 20.74
CA GLN A 112 18.67 -0.34 21.16
C GLN A 112 19.64 0.70 20.60
N LEU A 113 19.50 1.08 19.32
CA LEU A 113 20.25 2.18 18.73
C LEU A 113 19.95 3.50 19.43
N TYR A 114 18.69 3.73 19.80
CA TYR A 114 18.30 4.94 20.48
C TYR A 114 18.98 5.07 21.85
N ASN A 115 19.15 3.94 22.54
CA ASN A 115 19.80 3.83 23.84
C ASN A 115 21.33 3.72 23.76
N GLY A 116 21.93 3.92 22.57
CA GLY A 116 23.38 4.03 22.40
C GLY A 116 24.10 2.76 21.94
N ASN A 117 23.39 1.65 21.72
CA ASN A 117 24.01 0.41 21.22
C ASN A 117 24.22 0.44 19.70
N TYR A 118 25.13 1.28 19.22
CA TYR A 118 25.38 1.49 17.79
C TYR A 118 26.00 0.29 17.05
N SER A 119 26.43 -0.75 17.77
CA SER A 119 26.92 -2.00 17.14
C SER A 119 25.87 -2.65 16.24
N ASN A 120 24.58 -2.47 16.58
CA ASN A 120 23.45 -3.00 15.82
C ASN A 120 23.05 -2.15 14.61
N TYR A 121 23.79 -1.07 14.29
CA TYR A 121 23.38 -0.13 13.23
C TYR A 121 23.29 -0.79 11.86
N LYS A 122 24.30 -1.62 11.50
CA LYS A 122 24.27 -2.37 10.24
C LYS A 122 23.08 -3.32 10.19
N PHE A 123 22.81 -4.01 11.29
CA PHE A 123 21.68 -4.93 11.38
C PHE A 123 20.33 -4.20 11.25
N HIS A 124 20.15 -3.08 11.95
CA HIS A 124 18.97 -2.22 11.81
C HIS A 124 18.74 -1.77 10.37
N LYS A 125 19.81 -1.33 9.69
CA LYS A 125 19.75 -0.88 8.30
C LYS A 125 19.36 -2.02 7.35
N THR A 126 19.94 -3.21 7.54
CA THR A 126 19.61 -4.39 6.72
C THR A 126 18.15 -4.81 6.90
N VAL A 127 17.71 -4.99 8.14
CA VAL A 127 16.30 -5.35 8.43
C VAL A 127 15.37 -4.27 7.91
N GLY A 128 15.75 -2.99 8.02
CA GLY A 128 14.97 -1.89 7.48
C GLY A 128 14.85 -1.85 5.97
N ASN A 129 15.92 -2.12 5.25
CA ASN A 129 15.85 -2.22 3.79
C ASN A 129 14.94 -3.40 3.37
N LEU A 130 15.08 -4.56 4.01
CA LEU A 130 14.23 -5.72 3.73
C LEU A 130 12.76 -5.44 4.04
N THR A 131 12.49 -4.77 5.17
CA THR A 131 11.12 -4.38 5.57
C THR A 131 10.54 -3.36 4.59
N SER A 132 11.30 -2.36 4.16
CA SER A 132 10.89 -1.41 3.11
C SER A 132 10.58 -2.11 1.80
N ILE A 133 11.42 -3.04 1.34
CA ILE A 133 11.19 -3.81 0.11
C ILE A 133 9.91 -4.63 0.23
N SER A 134 9.74 -5.36 1.34
CA SER A 134 8.53 -6.15 1.62
C SER A 134 7.28 -5.26 1.60
N TYR A 135 7.34 -4.14 2.33
CA TYR A 135 6.26 -3.15 2.41
C TYR A 135 5.85 -2.62 1.03
N PHE A 136 6.80 -2.11 0.25
CA PHE A 136 6.49 -1.51 -1.06
C PHE A 136 6.08 -2.56 -2.10
N THR A 137 6.58 -3.80 -1.98
CA THR A 137 6.09 -4.94 -2.77
C THR A 137 4.63 -5.22 -2.44
N GLY A 138 4.29 -5.27 -1.15
CA GLY A 138 2.91 -5.41 -0.68
C GLY A 138 2.02 -4.27 -1.20
N ALA A 139 2.45 -3.02 -1.06
CA ALA A 139 1.70 -1.86 -1.56
C ALA A 139 1.47 -1.95 -3.07
N GLY A 140 2.49 -2.36 -3.85
CA GLY A 140 2.38 -2.57 -5.29
C GLY A 140 1.33 -3.61 -5.66
N LEU A 141 1.32 -4.76 -4.98
CA LEU A 141 0.31 -5.81 -5.22
C LEU A 141 -1.12 -5.32 -4.99
N SER A 142 -1.33 -4.47 -3.98
CA SER A 142 -2.66 -3.88 -3.72
C SER A 142 -3.03 -2.83 -4.78
N LEU A 143 -2.15 -1.84 -5.00
CA LEU A 143 -2.41 -0.68 -5.85
C LEU A 143 -2.51 -1.03 -7.34
N PHE A 144 -1.74 -2.00 -7.83
CA PHE A 144 -1.72 -2.36 -9.25
C PHE A 144 -2.58 -3.59 -9.58
N SER A 145 -3.31 -4.13 -8.61
CA SER A 145 -4.25 -5.25 -8.86
C SER A 145 -5.35 -4.86 -9.85
N PRO A 146 -5.83 -5.79 -10.72
CA PRO A 146 -7.01 -5.56 -11.55
C PRO A 146 -8.20 -5.12 -10.70
N PRO A 147 -9.08 -4.23 -11.21
CA PRO A 147 -10.23 -3.73 -10.44
C PRO A 147 -11.26 -4.84 -10.17
N PRO A 148 -12.01 -4.77 -9.06
CA PRO A 148 -13.08 -5.73 -8.76
C PRO A 148 -14.23 -5.61 -9.78
N LEU A 149 -15.16 -6.58 -9.81
CA LEU A 149 -16.31 -6.53 -10.71
C LEU A 149 -17.31 -5.43 -10.33
N ILE A 150 -17.70 -5.40 -9.06
CA ILE A 150 -18.72 -4.48 -8.55
C ILE A 150 -18.12 -3.74 -7.36
N ASN A 151 -18.31 -2.43 -7.32
CA ASN A 151 -18.06 -1.67 -6.10
C ASN A 151 -19.30 -1.71 -5.24
N LYS A 152 -19.39 -2.67 -4.30
CA LYS A 152 -20.52 -2.69 -3.37
C LYS A 152 -20.45 -1.45 -2.48
N LYS A 153 -21.46 -0.58 -2.58
CA LYS A 153 -21.62 0.51 -1.63
C LYS A 153 -22.14 -0.08 -0.32
N THR A 154 -21.25 -0.40 0.60
CA THR A 154 -21.68 -0.66 1.99
C THR A 154 -22.10 0.67 2.63
N LYS A 155 -23.35 0.74 3.10
CA LYS A 155 -23.81 1.83 3.99
C LYS A 155 -23.06 1.68 5.33
N GLY A 156 -22.55 2.77 5.90
CA GLY A 156 -21.83 2.78 7.20
C GLY A 156 -20.30 2.65 7.11
N PHE A 157 -19.63 2.63 8.27
CA PHE A 157 -18.18 2.42 8.39
C PHE A 157 -17.88 0.92 8.24
N SER A 158 -16.93 0.55 7.37
CA SER A 158 -16.54 -0.85 7.16
C SER A 158 -15.05 -1.05 7.38
N SER A 159 -14.64 -2.27 7.70
CA SER A 159 -13.25 -2.70 7.85
C SER A 159 -12.37 -2.28 6.66
N ALA A 160 -12.92 -2.40 5.45
CA ALA A 160 -12.31 -1.91 4.22
C ALA A 160 -12.14 -0.37 4.14
N LYS A 161 -13.11 0.41 4.64
CA LYS A 161 -12.97 1.88 4.73
C LYS A 161 -11.92 2.26 5.77
N ALA A 162 -11.93 1.58 6.92
CA ALA A 162 -10.94 1.75 7.98
C ALA A 162 -9.52 1.46 7.49
N HIS A 163 -9.33 0.31 6.83
CA HIS A 163 -8.04 -0.08 6.25
C HIS A 163 -7.54 0.97 5.26
N ARG A 164 -8.39 1.48 4.37
CA ARG A 164 -7.99 2.52 3.40
C ARG A 164 -7.52 3.81 4.05
N PHE A 165 -8.23 4.26 5.08
CA PHE A 165 -7.81 5.44 5.85
C PHE A 165 -6.45 5.20 6.52
N LEU A 166 -6.32 4.06 7.21
CA LEU A 166 -5.06 3.66 7.83
C LEU A 166 -3.95 3.45 6.79
N ALA A 167 -4.30 3.06 5.56
CA ALA A 167 -3.36 2.90 4.47
C ALA A 167 -2.74 4.21 4.00
N THR A 168 -3.52 5.29 3.96
CA THR A 168 -2.98 6.64 3.73
C THR A 168 -1.98 7.03 4.81
N ILE A 169 -2.28 6.72 6.07
CA ILE A 169 -1.40 7.06 7.20
C ILE A 169 -0.13 6.22 7.17
N HIS A 170 -0.24 4.89 7.04
CA HIS A 170 0.93 4.03 7.08
C HIS A 170 1.82 4.21 5.85
N PHE A 171 1.26 4.50 4.68
CA PHE A 171 2.04 4.74 3.47
C PHE A 171 2.82 6.05 3.55
N SER A 172 2.16 7.14 3.94
CA SER A 172 2.84 8.43 4.11
C SER A 172 3.92 8.37 5.20
N SER A 173 3.63 7.70 6.33
CA SER A 173 4.59 7.49 7.42
C SER A 173 5.77 6.63 7.00
N MET A 174 5.57 5.62 6.15
CA MET A 174 6.66 4.76 5.69
C MET A 174 7.59 5.49 4.70
N VAL A 175 7.03 6.31 3.82
CA VAL A 175 7.83 7.23 2.98
C VAL A 175 8.62 8.19 3.87
N ALA A 176 7.97 8.82 4.85
CA ALA A 176 8.63 9.74 5.78
C ALA A 176 9.77 9.06 6.56
N THR A 177 9.57 7.83 7.02
CA THR A 177 10.59 7.04 7.74
C THR A 177 11.86 6.85 6.92
N ASN A 178 11.72 6.52 5.63
CA ASN A 178 12.87 6.38 4.73
C ASN A 178 13.52 7.73 4.42
N VAL A 179 12.73 8.79 4.19
CA VAL A 179 13.23 10.16 3.92
C VAL A 179 14.04 10.71 5.08
N PHE A 180 13.59 10.50 6.32
CA PHE A 180 14.22 11.06 7.51
C PHE A 180 15.35 10.19 8.09
N SER A 181 15.53 8.96 7.61
CA SER A 181 16.51 7.97 8.12
C SER A 181 17.90 8.53 8.43
N ASN A 182 18.46 9.33 7.52
CA ASN A 182 19.78 9.97 7.67
C ASN A 182 19.71 11.49 7.89
N ARG A 183 18.51 12.06 8.01
CA ARG A 183 18.31 13.53 8.04
C ARG A 183 17.90 14.04 9.41
N ASN A 184 17.02 13.32 10.08
CA ASN A 184 16.48 13.74 11.36
C ASN A 184 16.03 12.52 12.17
N ARG A 185 16.81 12.18 13.21
CA ARG A 185 16.56 11.03 14.09
C ARG A 185 15.22 11.12 14.82
N LYS A 186 14.78 12.31 15.24
CA LYS A 186 13.50 12.51 15.93
C LYS A 186 12.33 12.24 14.98
N LEU A 187 12.38 12.82 13.78
CA LEU A 187 11.33 12.63 12.78
C LEU A 187 11.30 11.20 12.24
N HIS A 188 12.46 10.57 12.01
CA HIS A 188 12.55 9.16 11.61
C HIS A 188 11.90 8.23 12.64
N LYS A 189 12.20 8.43 13.94
CA LYS A 189 11.59 7.65 15.03
C LYS A 189 10.07 7.85 15.09
N LEU A 190 9.62 9.11 15.04
CA LEU A 190 8.19 9.43 15.08
C LEU A 190 7.45 8.79 13.91
N SER A 191 7.95 8.98 12.68
CA SER A 191 7.33 8.40 11.49
C SER A 191 7.36 6.87 11.51
N ALA A 192 8.42 6.25 12.06
CA ALA A 192 8.50 4.80 12.18
C ALA A 192 7.43 4.25 13.12
N TYR A 193 7.20 4.91 14.27
CA TYR A 193 6.11 4.53 15.17
C TYR A 193 4.73 4.77 14.56
N THR A 194 4.53 5.88 13.86
CA THR A 194 3.26 6.12 13.15
C THR A 194 3.04 5.07 12.05
N ALA A 195 4.08 4.72 11.29
CA ALA A 195 4.02 3.68 10.27
C ALA A 195 3.63 2.33 10.89
N PHE A 196 4.35 1.88 11.92
CA PHE A 196 4.05 0.62 12.61
C PHE A 196 2.64 0.60 13.20
N GLY A 197 2.26 1.63 13.97
CA GLY A 197 0.97 1.66 14.67
C GLY A 197 -0.21 1.67 13.70
N SER A 198 -0.18 2.54 12.69
CA SER A 198 -1.25 2.60 11.67
C SER A 198 -1.28 1.34 10.81
N TYR A 199 -0.13 0.71 10.52
CA TYR A 199 -0.04 -0.54 9.78
C TYR A 199 -0.60 -1.73 10.58
N ALA A 200 -0.24 -1.87 11.85
CA ALA A 200 -0.77 -2.90 12.73
C ALA A 200 -2.29 -2.75 12.90
N ALA A 201 -2.78 -1.52 13.11
CA ALA A 201 -4.20 -1.23 13.14
C ALA A 201 -4.89 -1.61 11.80
N ALA A 202 -4.24 -1.36 10.66
CA ALA A 202 -4.77 -1.69 9.34
C ALA A 202 -4.93 -3.21 9.11
N ILE A 203 -4.15 -4.03 9.81
CA ILE A 203 -4.30 -5.49 9.84
C ILE A 203 -5.44 -5.89 10.78
N LEU A 204 -5.51 -5.27 11.97
CA LEU A 204 -6.52 -5.59 12.98
C LEU A 204 -7.95 -5.28 12.53
N VAL A 205 -8.16 -4.21 11.77
CA VAL A 205 -9.50 -3.84 11.30
C VAL A 205 -10.13 -4.90 10.39
N PHE A 206 -9.37 -5.83 9.80
CA PHE A 206 -9.92 -6.96 9.02
C PHE A 206 -10.25 -8.19 9.86
N LYS A 207 -9.93 -8.19 11.15
CA LYS A 207 -10.28 -9.27 12.09
C LYS A 207 -11.69 -9.11 12.68
N PHE A 208 -12.30 -7.94 12.50
CA PHE A 208 -13.61 -7.53 13.02
C PHE A 208 -14.43 -6.88 11.92
#